data_AF-A0A117R795-F1
#
_entry.id   AF-A0A117R795-F1
#
_cell.length_a   1.000
_cell.length_b   1.000
_cell.length_c   1.000
_cell.angle_alpha   90.00
_cell.angle_beta   90.00
_cell.angle_gamma   90.00
#
_symmetry.space_group_name_H-M   'P 1'
#
loop_
_entity.id
_entity.type
_entity.pdbx_description
1 polymer ?
#
loop_
_entity_poly.entity_id
_entity_poly.type
_entity_poly.pdbx_seq_one_letter_code
_entity_poly.pdbx_strand_id
1 'polypeptide(L)'
;MAVTVPAGDARVVAVRAALEPFGWQSFTAQLVCSRAVAAMDGGQALPRPRGPSNGMDPQNECAEALVQVLSACRWRSLTVDRLSRLLVDAAQTWRQERAWFDIRLGLLLDGIG
;
A
#
# COMPACT_ATOMS: atom_id res chain seq x y z
N MET A 1 -14.36 -7.82 -6.95
CA MET A 1 -14.22 -7.08 -8.23
C MET A 1 -12.76 -6.65 -8.33
N ALA A 2 -12.02 -7.13 -9.32
CA ALA A 2 -10.61 -6.75 -9.49
C ALA A 2 -10.53 -5.30 -10.00
N VAL A 3 -10.00 -4.40 -9.19
CA VAL A 3 -9.74 -3.01 -9.58
C VAL A 3 -8.53 -3.05 -10.52
N THR A 4 -8.76 -3.06 -11.83
CA THR A 4 -7.68 -2.92 -12.80
C THR A 4 -7.06 -1.54 -12.66
N VAL A 5 -5.89 -1.47 -12.05
CA VAL A 5 -5.05 -0.26 -11.99
C VAL A 5 -4.76 0.20 -13.42
N PRO A 6 -5.14 1.43 -13.82
CA PRO A 6 -4.91 1.92 -15.16
C PRO A 6 -3.40 2.00 -15.46
N ALA A 7 -3.01 1.74 -16.71
CA ALA A 7 -1.60 1.66 -17.14
C ALA A 7 -0.78 2.95 -16.96
N GLY A 8 -1.42 4.07 -16.59
CA GLY A 8 -0.81 5.37 -16.30
C GLY A 8 -1.08 5.88 -14.88
N ASP A 9 -1.37 5.00 -13.92
CA ASP A 9 -1.61 5.42 -12.54
C ASP A 9 -0.37 6.15 -11.98
N ALA A 10 -0.55 7.40 -11.56
CA ALA A 10 0.52 8.27 -11.06
C ALA A 10 1.27 7.61 -9.88
N ARG A 11 0.59 6.73 -9.13
CA ARG A 11 1.19 5.95 -8.05
C ARG A 11 2.20 4.91 -8.55
N VAL A 12 1.90 4.24 -9.67
CA VAL A 12 2.83 3.28 -10.29
C VAL A 12 4.08 4.00 -10.80
N VAL A 13 3.91 5.19 -11.39
CA VAL A 13 5.02 6.04 -11.84
C VAL A 13 5.86 6.52 -10.65
N ALA A 14 5.22 6.97 -9.57
CA ALA A 14 5.90 7.42 -8.36
C ALA A 14 6.70 6.29 -7.70
N VAL A 15 6.11 5.09 -7.56
CA VAL A 15 6.79 3.92 -7.00
C VAL A 15 7.96 3.50 -7.89
N ARG A 16 7.77 3.49 -9.22
CA ARG A 16 8.86 3.19 -10.16
C ARG A 16 10.01 4.19 -10.02
N ALA A 17 9.71 5.49 -10.01
CA ALA A 17 10.72 6.54 -9.85
C ALA A 17 11.44 6.46 -8.50
N ALA A 18 10.76 6.01 -7.44
CA ALA A 18 11.37 5.81 -6.13
C ALA A 18 12.28 4.57 -6.07
N LEU A 19 12.02 3.55 -6.89
CA LEU A 19 12.76 2.28 -6.89
C LEU A 19 13.85 2.20 -7.97
N GLU A 20 13.66 2.78 -9.15
CA GLU A 20 14.65 2.74 -10.26
C GLU A 20 16.06 3.23 -9.93
N PRO A 21 16.25 4.36 -9.22
CA PRO A 21 17.60 4.87 -8.94
C PRO A 21 18.37 4.06 -7.88
N PHE A 22 17.73 3.07 -7.26
CA PHE A 22 18.34 2.25 -6.22
C PHE A 22 18.37 0.79 -6.67
N GLY A 23 19.41 0.05 -6.28
CA GLY A 23 19.47 -1.41 -6.47
C GLY A 23 18.43 -2.12 -5.60
N TRP A 24 17.15 -1.94 -5.90
CA TRP A 24 16.01 -2.34 -5.06
C TRP A 24 15.97 -3.84 -4.76
N GLN A 25 16.66 -4.66 -5.55
CA GLN A 25 16.85 -6.09 -5.33
C GLN A 25 17.70 -6.40 -4.08
N SER A 26 18.59 -5.48 -3.71
CA SER A 26 19.45 -5.59 -2.52
C SER A 26 18.74 -5.16 -1.23
N PHE A 27 17.56 -4.55 -1.32
CA PHE A 27 16.80 -4.14 -0.13
C PHE A 27 16.06 -5.31 0.53
N THR A 28 15.69 -5.10 1.79
CA THR A 28 14.73 -5.96 2.48
C THR A 28 13.32 -5.66 1.97
N ALA A 29 12.43 -6.67 2.04
CA ALA A 29 11.03 -6.49 1.62
C ALA A 29 10.36 -5.32 2.35
N GLN A 30 10.67 -5.16 3.65
CA GLN A 30 10.16 -4.06 4.47
C GLN A 30 10.58 -2.68 3.95
N LEU A 31 11.84 -2.52 3.53
CA LEU A 31 12.32 -1.23 3.03
C LEU A 31 11.70 -0.89 1.66
N VAL A 32 11.53 -1.90 0.80
CA VAL A 32 10.85 -1.76 -0.50
C VAL A 32 9.39 -1.36 -0.30
N CYS A 33 8.67 -2.05 0.60
CA CYS A 33 7.28 -1.73 0.93
C CYS A 33 7.15 -0.33 1.53
N SER A 34 7.95 0.01 2.55
CA SER A 34 7.93 1.33 3.19
C SER A 34 8.16 2.46 2.18
N ARG A 35 9.15 2.28 1.29
CA ARG A 35 9.47 3.25 0.23
C ARG A 35 8.37 3.37 -0.82
N ALA A 36 7.74 2.25 -1.19
CA ALA A 36 6.60 2.26 -2.10
C ALA A 36 5.40 2.99 -1.50
N VAL A 37 5.06 2.73 -0.23
CA VAL A 37 3.97 3.44 0.45
C VAL A 37 4.27 4.93 0.58
N ALA A 38 5.50 5.29 0.95
CA ALA A 38 5.94 6.69 0.98
C ALA A 38 5.82 7.39 -0.39
N ALA A 39 6.15 6.69 -1.48
CA ALA A 39 6.01 7.22 -2.84
C ALA A 39 4.54 7.38 -3.26
N MET A 40 3.67 6.46 -2.84
CA MET A 40 2.23 6.54 -3.10
C MET A 40 1.56 7.68 -2.34
N ASP A 41 1.96 7.92 -1.08
CA ASP A 41 1.41 9.00 -0.25
C ASP A 41 2.04 10.37 -0.56
N GLY A 42 3.31 10.42 -0.99
CA GLY A 42 3.97 11.66 -1.40
C GLY A 42 3.35 12.33 -2.63
N GLY A 43 2.61 11.58 -3.45
CA GLY A 43 1.87 12.10 -4.61
C GLY A 43 0.40 12.46 -4.32
N GLN A 44 -0.12 12.10 -3.14
CA GLN A 44 -1.50 12.38 -2.75
C GLN A 44 -1.56 12.96 -1.34
N ALA A 45 -1.68 14.28 -1.28
CA ALA A 45 -2.35 14.95 -0.16
C ALA A 45 -3.85 14.61 -0.19
N LEU A 46 -4.23 13.33 -0.04
CA LEU A 46 -5.61 12.99 0.29
C LEU A 46 -5.85 13.28 1.77
N PRO A 47 -7.04 13.77 2.16
CA PRO A 47 -7.40 13.93 3.56
C PRO A 47 -7.33 12.56 4.24
N ARG A 48 -6.35 12.38 5.12
CA ARG A 48 -6.22 11.17 5.95
C ARG A 48 -7.48 11.10 6.84
N PRO A 49 -8.25 10.02 6.84
CA PRO A 49 -9.32 9.86 7.83
C PRO A 49 -8.65 9.84 9.21
N ARG A 50 -8.92 10.86 10.02
CA ARG A 50 -8.53 10.93 11.43
C ARG A 50 -9.44 10.01 12.23
N GLY A 51 -9.34 8.70 11.98
CA GLY A 51 -9.84 7.69 12.91
C GLY A 51 -8.90 7.61 14.13
N PRO A 52 -9.36 7.10 15.29
CA PRO A 52 -8.53 6.97 16.48
C PRO A 52 -7.31 6.09 16.16
N SER A 53 -6.15 6.75 16.01
CA SER A 53 -4.87 6.08 15.79
C SER A 53 -4.53 5.27 17.03
N ASN A 54 -4.71 3.96 16.94
CA ASN A 54 -4.18 2.99 17.88
C ASN A 54 -2.64 2.94 17.77
N GLY A 55 -1.95 4.04 18.07
CA GLY A 55 -0.48 4.16 18.20
C GLY A 55 0.39 3.85 16.97
N MET A 56 -0.14 3.22 15.92
CA MET A 56 0.59 2.78 14.73
C MET A 56 0.30 3.73 13.57
N ASP A 57 1.34 4.21 12.89
CA ASP A 57 1.14 5.00 11.68
C ASP A 57 0.58 4.09 10.57
N PRO A 58 -0.54 4.44 9.91
CA PRO A 58 -1.19 3.56 8.94
C PRO A 58 -0.33 3.31 7.69
N GLN A 59 0.73 4.09 7.48
CA GLN A 59 1.77 3.82 6.50
C GLN A 59 2.57 2.56 6.87
N ASN A 60 2.85 2.37 8.17
CA ASN A 60 3.54 1.19 8.68
C ASN A 60 2.66 -0.06 8.59
N GLU A 61 1.39 0.04 8.97
CA GLU A 61 0.42 -1.09 8.83
C GLU A 61 0.29 -1.53 7.36
N CYS A 62 0.18 -0.57 6.44
CA CYS A 62 0.12 -0.85 5.00
C CYS A 62 1.43 -1.50 4.51
N ALA A 63 2.59 -1.01 4.96
CA ALA A 63 3.88 -1.60 4.60
C ALA A 63 4.00 -3.04 5.11
N GLU A 64 3.55 -3.35 6.32
CA GLU A 64 3.55 -4.71 6.86
C GLU A 64 2.63 -5.65 6.07
N ALA A 65 1.43 -5.19 5.70
CA ALA A 65 0.52 -5.96 4.85
C ALA A 65 1.15 -6.27 3.48
N LEU A 66 1.84 -5.30 2.88
CA LEU A 66 2.57 -5.48 1.63
C LEU A 66 3.74 -6.45 1.77
N VAL A 67 4.45 -6.44 2.91
CA VAL A 67 5.53 -7.41 3.20
C VAL A 67 5.00 -8.84 3.19
N GLN A 68 3.79 -9.09 3.69
CA GLN A 68 3.18 -10.42 3.64
C GLN A 68 2.90 -10.88 2.21
N VAL A 69 2.39 -9.97 1.35
CA VAL A 69 2.18 -10.25 -0.07
C VAL A 69 3.51 -10.54 -0.78
N LEU A 70 4.55 -9.75 -0.49
CA LEU A 70 5.89 -10.00 -1.02
C LEU A 70 6.48 -11.31 -0.50
N SER A 71 6.19 -11.71 0.73
CA SER A 71 6.68 -12.98 1.29
C SER A 71 6.08 -14.20 0.60
N ALA A 72 4.86 -14.08 0.06
CA ALA A 72 4.21 -15.13 -0.73
C ALA A 72 4.75 -15.22 -2.18
N CYS A 73 5.55 -14.25 -2.64
CA CYS A 73 5.99 -14.14 -4.03
C CYS A 73 7.53 -14.02 -4.17
N ARG A 74 8.09 -14.51 -5.29
CA ARG A 74 9.52 -14.29 -5.61
C ARG A 74 9.76 -12.91 -6.22
N TRP A 75 9.46 -11.86 -5.47
CA TRP A 75 9.47 -10.46 -5.93
C TRP A 75 10.82 -9.98 -6.48
N ARG A 76 11.93 -10.57 -6.05
CA ARG A 76 13.27 -10.30 -6.57
C ARG A 76 13.48 -10.69 -8.04
N SER A 77 12.64 -11.60 -8.55
CA SER A 77 12.68 -12.02 -9.96
C SER A 77 11.72 -11.22 -10.86
N LEU A 78 10.98 -10.25 -10.30
CA LEU A 78 10.07 -9.41 -11.06
C LEU A 78 10.80 -8.21 -11.69
N THR A 79 10.23 -7.63 -12.73
CA THR A 79 10.68 -6.32 -13.22
C THR A 79 10.16 -5.22 -12.30
N VAL A 80 10.84 -4.06 -12.29
CA VAL A 80 10.41 -2.91 -11.47
C VAL A 80 8.97 -2.49 -11.81
N ASP A 81 8.56 -2.56 -13.07
CA ASP A 81 7.18 -2.27 -13.50
C ASP A 81 6.16 -3.24 -12.89
N ARG A 82 6.42 -4.55 -12.93
CA ARG A 82 5.54 -5.56 -12.34
C ARG A 82 5.49 -5.43 -10.81
N LEU A 83 6.63 -5.18 -10.18
CA LEU A 83 6.71 -4.97 -8.75
C LEU A 83 5.91 -3.73 -8.32
N SER A 84 6.07 -2.61 -9.03
CA SER A 84 5.31 -1.38 -8.76
C SER A 84 3.81 -1.60 -8.88
N ARG A 85 3.34 -2.30 -9.93
CA ARG A 85 1.91 -2.61 -10.10
C ARG A 85 1.39 -3.50 -8.98
N LEU A 86 2.12 -4.54 -8.62
CA LEU A 86 1.77 -5.45 -7.54
C LEU A 86 1.65 -4.70 -6.20
N LEU A 87 2.59 -3.81 -5.90
CA LEU A 87 2.57 -3.02 -4.67
C LEU A 87 1.40 -2.04 -4.63
N VAL A 88 1.10 -1.38 -5.75
CA VAL A 88 -0.04 -0.45 -5.85
C VAL A 88 -1.37 -1.18 -5.72
N ASP A 89 -1.52 -2.33 -6.39
CA ASP A 89 -2.73 -3.16 -6.34
C ASP A 89 -2.99 -3.74 -4.93
N ALA A 90 -1.94 -4.26 -4.30
CA ALA A 90 -2.03 -4.77 -2.94
C ALA A 90 -2.32 -3.65 -1.93
N ALA A 91 -1.75 -2.46 -2.11
CA ALA A 91 -2.04 -1.31 -1.26
C ALA A 91 -3.48 -0.79 -1.45
N GLN A 92 -3.99 -0.78 -2.68
CA GLN A 92 -5.38 -0.44 -2.99
C GLN A 92 -6.34 -1.42 -2.32
N THR A 93 -6.09 -2.72 -2.49
CA THR A 93 -6.89 -3.79 -1.88
C THR A 93 -6.91 -3.66 -0.36
N TRP A 94 -5.74 -3.51 0.27
CA TRP A 94 -5.64 -3.32 1.72
C TRP A 94 -6.42 -2.08 2.18
N ARG A 95 -6.30 -0.94 1.48
CA ARG A 95 -7.04 0.29 1.83
C ARG A 95 -8.54 0.09 1.70
N GLN A 96 -9.00 -0.63 0.67
CA GLN A 96 -10.41 -0.92 0.47
C GLN A 96 -10.96 -1.86 1.55
N GLU A 97 -10.22 -2.91 1.90
CA GLU A 97 -10.58 -3.80 3.01
C GLU A 97 -10.62 -3.04 4.34
N ARG A 98 -9.60 -2.21 4.61
CA ARG A 98 -9.53 -1.39 5.83
C ARG A 98 -10.69 -0.41 5.94
N ALA A 99 -11.05 0.26 4.85
CA ALA A 99 -12.20 1.16 4.80
C ALA A 99 -13.52 0.40 5.03
N TRP A 100 -13.66 -0.81 4.47
CA TRP A 100 -14.84 -1.64 4.71
C TRP A 100 -14.93 -2.10 6.16
N PHE A 101 -13.81 -2.47 6.78
CA PHE A 101 -13.74 -2.78 8.21
C PHE A 101 -14.09 -1.57 9.08
N ASP A 102 -13.60 -0.37 8.75
CA ASP A 102 -13.89 0.87 9.48
C ASP A 102 -15.39 1.22 9.44
N ILE A 103 -16.02 1.14 8.26
CA ILE A 103 -17.48 1.31 8.10
C ILE A 103 -18.24 0.29 8.95
N ARG A 104 -17.83 -0.98 8.89
CA ARG A 104 -18.49 -2.06 9.65
C ARG A 104 -18.35 -1.87 11.16
N LEU A 105 -17.18 -1.43 11.63
CA LEU A 105 -16.95 -1.10 13.04
C LEU A 105 -17.77 0.12 13.47
N GLY A 106 -17.83 1.17 12.64
CA GLY A 106 -18.68 2.33 12.88
C GLY A 106 -20.15 1.95 13.04
N LEU A 107 -20.68 1.11 12.14
CA LEU A 107 -22.05 0.61 12.23
C LEU A 107 -22.30 -0.27 13.47
N LEU A 108 -21.33 -1.10 13.86
CA LEU A 108 -21.42 -1.93 15.07
C LEU A 108 -21.42 -1.08 16.34
N LEU A 109 -20.62 -0.01 16.39
CA LEU A 109 -20.54 0.88 17.55
C LEU A 109 -21.74 1.83 17.63
N ASP A 110 -22.27 2.28 16.49
CA ASP A 110 -23.47 3.13 16.40
C ASP A 110 -24.75 2.39 16.83
N GLY A 111 -24.86 1.10 16.51
CA GLY A 111 -26.00 0.25 16.90
C GLY A 111 -26.02 -0.24 18.35
N ILE A 112 -24.99 0.07 19.16
CA ILE A 112 -24.93 -0.25 20.60
C ILE A 112 -25.37 0.98 21.46
N GLY A 113 -25.95 2.01 20.84
CA GLY A 113 -26.52 3.20 21.50
C GLY A 113 -27.94 3.00 22.04
#